data_AF-A0AAU9Q886-F1
#
_entry.id   AF-A0AAU9Q886-F1
#
_cell.length_a   1.000
_cell.length_b   1.000
_cell.length_c   1.000
_cell.angle_alpha   90.00
_cell.angle_beta   90.00
_cell.angle_gamma   90.00
#
_symmetry.space_group_name_H-M   'P 1'
#
loop_
_entity.id
_entity.type
_entity.pdbx_description
1 polymer ?
#
loop_
_entity_poly.entity_id
_entity_poly.type
_entity_poly.pdbx_seq_one_letter_code
_entity_poly.pdbx_strand_id
1 'polypeptide(L)'
;MTLEIFLASIYDQISVGMKIDKPKVISEILDIYSNGNIYYRVGAKNKKFVSRSELSALFDLLDSGNTVTSKHIRSIIPSSKPCNATTIKWLLKRSDLVGVNDKDEFSRKW
;
A
#
# COMPACT_ATOMS: atom_id res chain seq x y z
N MET A 1 9.97 5.10 -13.95
CA MET A 1 8.50 5.27 -13.82
C MET A 1 8.23 6.62 -13.16
N THR A 2 7.11 7.31 -13.46
CA THR A 2 6.71 8.54 -12.75
C THR A 2 5.77 8.22 -11.59
N LEU A 3 5.60 9.14 -10.63
CA LEU A 3 4.65 8.97 -9.52
C LEU A 3 3.21 8.72 -10.02
N GLU A 4 2.76 9.44 -11.06
CA GLU A 4 1.40 9.25 -11.58
C GLU A 4 1.19 7.86 -12.18
N ILE A 5 2.19 7.33 -12.90
CA ILE A 5 2.12 5.96 -13.44
C ILE A 5 2.13 4.93 -12.31
N PHE A 6 2.94 5.15 -11.27
CA PHE A 6 2.98 4.30 -10.08
C PHE A 6 1.61 4.25 -9.38
N LEU A 7 0.99 5.41 -9.16
CA LEU A 7 -0.31 5.50 -8.50
C LEU A 7 -1.44 4.88 -9.34
N ALA A 8 -1.46 5.17 -10.65
CA ALA A 8 -2.42 4.55 -11.56
C ALA A 8 -2.30 3.01 -11.53
N SER A 9 -1.07 2.49 -11.57
CA SER A 9 -0.81 1.05 -11.50
C SER A 9 -1.31 0.41 -10.20
N ILE A 10 -1.27 1.13 -9.07
CA ILE A 10 -1.88 0.65 -7.82
C ILE A 10 -3.40 0.66 -7.91
N TYR A 11 -3.99 1.76 -8.38
CA TYR A 11 -5.44 1.94 -8.43
C TYR A 11 -6.11 0.96 -9.40
N ASP A 12 -5.50 0.69 -10.55
CA ASP A 12 -6.03 -0.24 -11.57
C ASP A 12 -6.08 -1.69 -11.07
N GLN A 13 -5.31 -2.02 -10.02
CA GLN A 13 -5.19 -3.38 -9.48
C GLN A 13 -6.12 -3.63 -8.28
N ILE A 14 -6.89 -2.61 -7.88
CA ILE A 14 -7.84 -2.68 -6.78
C ILE A 14 -9.25 -2.29 -7.23
N SER A 15 -10.24 -2.84 -6.54
CA SER A 15 -11.65 -2.50 -6.75
C SER A 15 -12.40 -2.54 -5.43
N VAL A 16 -13.49 -1.79 -5.35
CA VAL A 16 -14.39 -1.83 -4.19
C VAL A 16 -14.88 -3.27 -3.95
N GLY A 17 -14.90 -3.69 -2.69
CA GLY A 17 -15.24 -5.06 -2.28
C GLY A 17 -14.05 -6.03 -2.26
N MET A 18 -12.87 -5.65 -2.75
CA MET A 18 -11.69 -6.52 -2.68
C MET A 18 -11.25 -6.76 -1.24
N LYS A 19 -10.96 -8.03 -0.92
CA LYS A 19 -10.46 -8.45 0.38
C LYS A 19 -8.94 -8.31 0.45
N ILE A 20 -8.47 -7.59 1.46
CA ILE A 20 -7.07 -7.52 1.87
C ILE A 20 -6.87 -8.59 2.95
N ASP A 21 -6.16 -9.64 2.59
CA ASP A 21 -5.83 -10.70 3.54
C ASP A 21 -4.74 -10.22 4.51
N LYS A 22 -5.01 -10.33 5.81
CA LYS A 22 -4.07 -10.01 6.89
C LYS A 22 -4.11 -11.17 7.90
N PRO A 23 -3.00 -11.48 8.60
CA PRO A 23 -2.85 -12.72 9.39
C PRO A 23 -3.93 -13.02 10.45
N LYS A 24 -4.76 -12.06 10.84
CA LYS A 24 -5.77 -12.20 11.90
C LYS A 24 -7.12 -11.56 11.57
N VAL A 25 -7.22 -10.85 10.44
CA VAL A 25 -8.41 -10.06 10.14
C VAL A 25 -8.51 -9.78 8.64
N ILE A 26 -9.67 -10.03 8.08
CA ILE A 26 -9.96 -9.62 6.70
C ILE A 26 -10.25 -8.13 6.71
N SER A 27 -9.55 -7.38 5.85
CA SER A 27 -9.94 -6.02 5.52
C SER A 27 -10.57 -5.98 4.14
N GLU A 28 -11.32 -4.93 3.83
CA GLU A 28 -12.06 -4.79 2.57
C GLU A 28 -11.88 -3.38 2.02
N ILE A 29 -11.62 -3.25 0.72
CA ILE A 29 -11.60 -1.96 0.03
C ILE A 29 -13.03 -1.43 -0.03
N LEU A 30 -13.25 -0.24 0.54
CA LEU A 30 -14.55 0.41 0.53
C LEU A 30 -14.70 1.39 -0.62
N ASP A 31 -13.63 2.15 -0.93
CA ASP A 31 -13.70 3.23 -1.89
C ASP A 31 -12.30 3.74 -2.29
N ILE A 32 -12.21 4.39 -3.44
CA ILE A 32 -11.03 5.11 -3.92
C ILE A 32 -11.52 6.52 -4.31
N TYR A 33 -11.26 7.50 -3.44
CA TYR A 33 -11.77 8.85 -3.64
C TYR A 33 -10.92 9.62 -4.67
N SER A 34 -11.49 10.67 -5.26
CA SER A 34 -10.82 11.55 -6.24
C SER A 34 -9.53 12.21 -5.73
N ASN A 35 -9.35 12.32 -4.41
CA ASN A 35 -8.11 12.79 -3.80
C ASN A 35 -6.98 11.73 -3.76
N GLY A 36 -7.22 10.54 -4.30
CA GLY A 36 -6.26 9.43 -4.34
C GLY A 36 -6.17 8.61 -3.05
N ASN A 37 -7.05 8.85 -2.07
CA ASN A 37 -7.08 8.04 -0.85
C ASN A 37 -7.81 6.71 -1.10
N ILE A 38 -7.20 5.63 -0.62
CA ILE A 38 -7.78 4.28 -0.65
C ILE A 38 -8.41 4.00 0.72
N TYR A 39 -9.74 3.97 0.78
CA TYR A 39 -10.48 3.70 2.01
C TYR A 39 -10.73 2.21 2.14
N TYR A 40 -10.51 1.68 3.34
CA TYR A 40 -10.69 0.27 3.64
C TYR A 40 -11.28 0.07 5.03
N ARG A 41 -11.98 -1.05 5.22
CA ARG A 41 -12.54 -1.47 6.52
C ARG A 41 -11.70 -2.60 7.08
N VAL A 42 -11.37 -2.56 8.37
CA VAL A 42 -10.76 -3.68 9.10
C VAL A 42 -11.83 -4.35 9.96
N GLY A 43 -12.17 -5.61 9.68
CA GLY A 43 -13.27 -6.31 10.34
C GLY A 43 -14.62 -5.62 10.08
N ALA A 44 -15.51 -5.58 11.09
CA ALA A 44 -16.87 -5.05 10.91
C ALA A 44 -17.02 -3.54 11.13
N LYS A 45 -16.08 -2.86 11.82
CA LYS A 45 -16.34 -1.51 12.37
C LYS A 45 -15.29 -0.44 12.03
N ASN A 46 -14.07 -0.81 11.66
CA ASN A 46 -12.96 0.15 11.62
C ASN A 46 -12.67 0.65 10.20
N LYS A 47 -13.26 1.78 9.79
CA LYS A 47 -12.89 2.48 8.54
C LYS A 47 -11.53 3.16 8.71
N LYS A 48 -10.63 2.93 7.77
CA LYS A 48 -9.28 3.50 7.69
C LYS A 48 -9.01 3.92 6.24
N PHE A 49 -7.91 4.60 6.01
CA PHE A 49 -7.48 4.95 4.66
C PHE A 49 -5.96 4.99 4.55
N VAL A 50 -5.46 4.58 3.38
CA VAL A 50 -4.12 4.90 2.92
C VAL A 50 -4.22 6.18 2.11
N SER A 51 -3.42 7.17 2.47
CA SER A 51 -3.40 8.47 1.81
C SER A 51 -2.52 8.48 0.58
N ARG A 52 -2.82 9.37 -0.37
CA ARG A 52 -1.95 9.62 -1.52
C ARG A 52 -0.52 10.00 -1.09
N SER A 53 -0.38 10.78 -0.03
CA SER A 53 0.94 11.16 0.51
C SER A 53 1.76 9.97 1.02
N GLU A 54 1.11 8.99 1.67
CA GLU A 54 1.79 7.74 2.06
C GLU A 54 2.26 6.94 0.84
N LEU A 55 1.47 6.91 -0.25
CA LEU A 55 1.88 6.26 -1.50
C LEU A 55 3.00 7.04 -2.23
N SER A 56 2.99 8.36 -2.17
CA SER A 56 4.07 9.20 -2.71
C SER A 56 5.39 8.96 -1.97
N ALA A 57 5.36 8.95 -0.64
CA ALA A 57 6.56 8.66 0.15
C ALA A 57 7.08 7.23 -0.09
N LEU A 58 6.18 6.29 -0.37
CA LEU A 58 6.56 4.93 -0.77
C LEU A 58 7.25 4.89 -2.14
N PHE A 59 6.74 5.67 -3.10
CA PHE A 59 7.38 5.82 -4.41
C PHE A 59 8.81 6.35 -4.25
N ASP A 60 9.01 7.41 -3.47
CA ASP A 60 10.35 7.99 -3.24
C ASP A 60 11.31 6.97 -2.59
N LEU A 61 10.82 6.17 -1.64
CA LEU A 61 11.61 5.08 -1.04
C LEU A 61 12.04 4.03 -2.08
N LEU A 62 11.12 3.60 -2.94
CA LEU A 62 11.39 2.62 -3.99
C LEU A 62 12.32 3.19 -5.07
N ASP A 63 12.16 4.47 -5.40
CA ASP A 63 12.93 5.13 -6.45
C ASP A 63 14.36 5.49 -6.03
N SER A 64 14.62 5.59 -4.71
CA SER A 64 15.96 5.78 -4.13
C SER A 64 16.96 4.65 -4.42
N GLY A 65 16.52 3.54 -5.05
CA GLY A 65 17.38 2.42 -5.44
C GLY A 65 17.69 1.42 -4.32
N ASN A 66 17.13 1.64 -3.12
CA ASN A 66 17.31 0.74 -1.98
C ASN A 66 16.19 -0.29 -1.89
N THR A 67 16.54 -1.47 -1.37
CA THR A 67 15.55 -2.45 -0.94
C THR A 67 14.67 -1.86 0.17
N VAL A 68 13.34 -1.86 -0.05
CA VAL A 68 12.35 -1.33 0.89
C VAL A 68 11.93 -2.43 1.85
N THR A 69 12.21 -2.25 3.14
CA THR A 69 11.85 -3.20 4.19
C THR A 69 10.54 -2.81 4.88
N SER A 70 9.99 -3.71 5.70
CA SER A 70 8.86 -3.38 6.58
C SER A 70 9.17 -2.23 7.55
N LYS A 71 10.44 -1.97 7.88
CA LYS A 71 10.86 -0.83 8.71
C LYS A 71 10.74 0.49 7.92
N HIS A 72 11.16 0.51 6.67
CA HIS A 72 11.04 1.68 5.77
C HIS A 72 9.57 2.03 5.50
N ILE A 73 8.72 1.02 5.25
CA ILE A 73 7.28 1.26 5.07
C ILE A 73 6.67 1.83 6.36
N ARG A 74 7.09 1.36 7.54
CA ARG A 74 6.58 1.90 8.82
C ARG A 74 7.03 3.34 9.10
N SER A 75 8.19 3.77 8.60
CA SER A 75 8.67 5.14 8.86
C SER A 75 7.92 6.21 8.09
N ILE A 76 7.27 5.87 6.97
CA ILE A 76 6.46 6.82 6.18
C ILE A 76 4.99 6.88 6.63
N ILE A 77 4.60 6.05 7.61
CA ILE A 77 3.21 5.93 8.07
C ILE A 77 3.07 6.60 9.44
N PRO A 78 2.05 7.44 9.64
CA PRO A 78 1.78 8.01 10.97
C PRO A 78 1.59 6.92 12.02
N SER A 79 2.15 7.12 13.22
CA SER A 79 2.06 6.16 14.33
C SER A 79 0.62 5.82 14.74
N SER A 80 -0.35 6.72 14.47
CA SER A 80 -1.79 6.50 14.69
C SER A 80 -2.45 5.55 13.67
N LYS A 81 -1.76 5.18 12.58
CA LYS A 81 -2.28 4.35 11.48
C LYS A 81 -1.44 3.10 11.20
N PRO A 82 -1.07 2.28 12.21
CA PRO A 82 -0.17 1.14 12.01
C PRO A 82 -0.70 0.10 11.01
N CYS A 83 -2.02 -0.01 10.86
CA CYS A 83 -2.65 -0.92 9.91
C CYS A 83 -2.35 -0.59 8.44
N ASN A 84 -1.97 0.67 8.14
CA ASN A 84 -1.64 1.09 6.78
C ASN A 84 -0.39 0.37 6.26
N ALA A 85 0.54 -0.03 7.13
CA ALA A 85 1.74 -0.75 6.71
C ALA A 85 1.38 -2.07 6.03
N THR A 86 0.50 -2.85 6.65
CA THR A 86 0.05 -4.12 6.09
C THR A 86 -0.76 -3.92 4.81
N THR A 87 -1.61 -2.88 4.77
CA THR A 87 -2.38 -2.56 3.55
C THR A 87 -1.45 -2.16 2.40
N ILE A 88 -0.46 -1.30 2.64
CA ILE A 88 0.53 -0.90 1.62
C ILE A 88 1.31 -2.10 1.10
N LYS A 89 1.78 -2.98 1.98
CA LYS A 89 2.47 -4.21 1.57
C LYS A 89 1.60 -5.09 0.67
N TRP A 90 0.30 -5.19 0.98
CA TRP A 90 -0.64 -5.92 0.15
C TRP A 90 -0.84 -5.24 -1.22
N LEU A 91 -0.95 -3.91 -1.27
CA LEU A 91 -1.02 -3.14 -2.52
C LEU A 91 0.22 -3.37 -3.40
N LEU A 92 1.41 -3.37 -2.80
CA LEU A 92 2.67 -3.63 -3.51
C LEU A 92 2.73 -5.04 -4.10
N LYS A 93 2.36 -6.05 -3.32
CA LYS A 93 2.29 -7.45 -3.79
C LYS A 93 1.30 -7.64 -4.92
N ARG A 94 0.22 -6.85 -4.93
CA ARG A 94 -0.86 -6.96 -5.91
C ARG A 94 -0.60 -6.17 -7.19
N SER A 95 0.11 -5.05 -7.09
CA SER A 95 0.32 -4.14 -8.23
C SER A 95 1.39 -4.59 -9.22
N ASP A 96 2.10 -5.68 -8.95
CA ASP A 96 3.24 -6.20 -9.73
C ASP A 96 4.37 -5.17 -9.97
N LEU A 97 4.39 -4.08 -9.21
CA LEU A 97 5.37 -3.01 -9.32
C LEU A 97 6.73 -3.40 -8.72
N VAL A 98 6.75 -4.41 -7.85
CA VAL A 98 7.92 -4.78 -7.06
C VAL A 98 8.17 -6.28 -7.10
N GLY A 99 9.45 -6.65 -7.03
CA GLY A 99 9.88 -7.97 -6.61
C GLY A 99 9.82 -8.09 -5.09
N VAL A 100 9.48 -9.27 -4.58
CA VAL A 100 9.45 -9.56 -3.15
C VAL A 100 10.36 -10.75 -2.88
N ASN A 101 11.29 -10.61 -1.93
CA ASN A 101 12.15 -11.72 -1.51
C ASN A 101 11.59 -12.48 -0.29
N ASP A 102 12.26 -13.55 0.13
CA ASP A 102 11.84 -14.40 1.25
C ASP A 102 11.79 -13.67 2.60
N LYS A 103 12.42 -12.49 2.70
CA LYS A 103 12.41 -11.62 3.89
C LYS A 103 11.29 -10.58 3.86
N ASP A 104 10.39 -10.65 2.87
CA ASP A 104 9.30 -9.69 2.66
C ASP A 104 9.84 -8.26 2.47
N GLU A 105 10.97 -8.17 1.75
CA GLU A 105 11.58 -6.93 1.29
C GLU A 105 11.22 -6.69 -0.17
N PHE A 106 11.03 -5.42 -0.52
CA PHE A 106 10.48 -4.99 -1.80
C PHE A 106 11.54 -4.26 -2.61
N SER A 107 11.70 -4.64 -3.87
CA SER A 107 12.58 -3.96 -4.83
C SER A 107 11.78 -3.58 -6.07
N ARG A 108 11.94 -2.36 -6.57
CA ARG A 108 11.25 -1.93 -7.79
C ARG A 108 11.59 -2.82 -9.00
N LYS A 109 10.63 -3.02 -9.89
CA LYS A 109 10.79 -3.76 -11.16
C LYS A 109 10.99 -2.87 -12.39
N TRP A 110 10.99 -1.55 -12.21
CA TRP A 110 11.12 -0.55 -13.28
C TRP A 110 12.44 0.23 -13.19
#